data_AF-A0A5J4S1K9-F1
#
_entry.id   AF-A0A5J4S1K9-F1
#
_cell.length_a   1.000
_cell.length_b   1.000
_cell.length_c   1.000
_cell.angle_alpha   90.00
_cell.angle_beta   90.00
_cell.angle_gamma   90.00
#
_symmetry.space_group_name_H-M   'P 1'
#
loop_
_entity.id
_entity.type
_entity.pdbx_description
1 polymer ?
#
loop_
_entity_poly.entity_id
_entity_poly.type
_entity_poly.pdbx_seq_one_letter_code
_entity_poly.pdbx_strand_id
1 'polypeptide(L)' 'MDKKQEISSIRLYIAKDTYQPVYIMMEQQGGNSNEITIIRYQIKQRYDDAVFTFNKKQYPDIEIIDLR' A
#
# COMPACT_ATOMS: atom_id res chain seq x y z
N MET A 1 22.27 -7.38 -4.70
CA MET A 1 20.93 -7.09 -4.14
C MET A 1 20.96 -7.46 -2.67
N ASP A 2 20.63 -6.52 -1.81
CA ASP A 2 20.52 -6.77 -0.38
C ASP A 2 19.32 -7.72 -0.15
N LYS A 3 19.59 -8.99 0.13
CA LYS A 3 18.56 -10.04 0.30
C LYS A 3 17.62 -9.76 1.49
N LYS A 4 17.97 -8.80 2.36
CA LYS A 4 17.18 -8.41 3.54
C LYS A 4 15.78 -7.87 3.24
N GLN A 5 15.48 -7.51 1.99
CA GLN A 5 14.15 -6.99 1.62
C GLN A 5 13.29 -7.98 0.85
N GLU A 6 13.79 -9.20 0.56
CA GLU A 6 13.01 -10.20 -0.16
C GLU A 6 11.85 -10.69 0.71
N ILE A 7 10.63 -10.64 0.17
CA ILE A 7 9.43 -11.05 0.90
C ILE A 7 9.45 -12.57 1.06
N SER A 8 9.37 -13.05 2.30
CA SER A 8 9.27 -14.47 2.60
C SER A 8 7.82 -14.95 2.65
N SER A 9 6.91 -14.16 3.21
CA SER A 9 5.50 -14.51 3.33
C SER A 9 4.58 -13.29 3.32
N ILE A 10 3.35 -13.49 2.85
CA ILE A 10 2.25 -12.53 2.98
C ILE A 10 1.03 -13.26 3.54
N ARG A 11 0.44 -12.71 4.59
CA ARG A 11 -0.82 -13.20 5.18
C ARG A 11 -1.90 -12.13 5.05
N LEU A 12 -2.98 -12.48 4.35
CA LEU A 12 -4.17 -11.66 4.19
C LEU A 12 -5.29 -12.19 5.09
N TYR A 13 -5.82 -11.30 5.93
CA TYR A 13 -6.94 -11.62 6.81
C TYR A 13 -8.22 -11.03 6.23
N ILE A 14 -9.22 -11.89 6.09
CA ILE A 14 -10.48 -11.59 5.43
C ILE A 14 -11.62 -11.82 6.43
N ALA A 15 -12.50 -10.83 6.56
CA ALA A 15 -13.71 -10.94 7.37
C ALA A 15 -14.67 -11.97 6.74
N LYS A 16 -15.15 -12.93 7.53
CA LYS A 16 -15.94 -14.08 7.01
C LYS A 16 -17.32 -13.70 6.49
N ASP A 17 -17.90 -12.66 7.05
CA ASP A 17 -19.26 -12.18 6.80
C ASP A 17 -19.34 -11.31 5.54
N THR A 18 -18.33 -10.46 5.33
CA THR A 18 -18.31 -9.45 4.27
C THR A 18 -17.31 -9.77 3.16
N TYR A 19 -16.41 -10.73 3.39
CA TYR A 19 -15.28 -11.04 2.53
C TYR A 19 -14.35 -9.85 2.27
N GLN A 20 -14.32 -8.88 3.18
CA GLN A 20 -13.48 -7.68 3.08
C GLN A 20 -12.11 -7.91 3.74
N PRO A 21 -11.02 -7.32 3.20
CA PRO A 21 -9.72 -7.38 3.83
C PRO A 21 -9.71 -6.52 5.10
N VAL A 22 -9.21 -7.07 6.20
CA VAL A 22 -9.12 -6.36 7.49
C VAL A 22 -7.67 -6.12 7.93
N TYR A 23 -6.75 -6.99 7.50
CA TYR A 23 -5.35 -6.91 7.90
C TYR A 23 -4.42 -7.62 6.90
N ILE A 24 -3.23 -7.06 6.69
CA ILE A 24 -2.17 -7.62 5.86
C ILE A 24 -0.89 -7.65 6.69
N MET A 25 -0.26 -8.82 6.76
CA MET A 25 1.07 -9.02 7.32
C MET A 25 2.03 -9.41 6.20
N MET A 26 3.20 -8.80 6.17
CA MET A 26 4.29 -9.16 5.27
C MET A 26 5.54 -9.46 6.09
N GLU A 27 6.12 -10.63 5.88
CA GLU A 27 7.40 -11.03 6.46
C GLU A 27 8.48 -10.97 5.39
N GLN A 28 9.67 -10.53 5.76
CA GLN A 28 10.84 -10.46 4.89
C GLN A 28 11.92 -11.44 5.36
N GLN A 29 12.73 -11.89 4.42
CA GLN A 29 13.95 -12.64 4.71
C GLN A 29 14.87 -11.79 5.61
N GLY A 30 15.21 -12.32 6.77
CA GLY A 30 15.95 -11.58 7.81
C GLY A 30 15.11 -11.19 9.03
N GLY A 31 13.82 -11.55 9.07
CA GLY A 31 12.98 -11.48 10.27
C GLY A 31 12.25 -10.15 10.47
N ASN A 32 12.35 -9.23 9.51
CA ASN A 32 11.56 -7.99 9.53
C ASN A 32 10.10 -8.29 9.14
N SER A 33 9.16 -7.58 9.74
CA SER A 33 7.74 -7.63 9.40
C SER A 33 7.14 -6.25 9.16
N ASN A 34 6.15 -6.17 8.28
CA ASN A 34 5.35 -4.99 8.00
C ASN A 34 3.86 -5.33 8.15
N GLU A 35 3.10 -4.40 8.71
CA GLU A 35 1.71 -4.59 9.10
C GLU A 35 0.82 -3.49 8.51
N ILE A 36 -0.32 -3.85 7.95
CA ILE A 36 -1.33 -2.91 7.44
C ILE A 36 -2.69 -3.29 8.01
N THR A 37 -3.31 -2.37 8.75
CA THR A 37 -4.68 -2.53 9.27
C THR A 37 -5.67 -1.71 8.45
N ILE A 38 -6.73 -2.34 7.95
CA ILE A 38 -7.79 -1.65 7.21
C ILE A 38 -8.86 -1.18 8.21
N ILE A 39 -8.83 0.11 8.55
CA ILE A 39 -9.79 0.72 9.49
C ILE A 39 -11.11 1.15 8.84
N ARG A 40 -11.12 1.33 7.51
CA ARG A 40 -12.32 1.70 6.74
C ARG A 40 -12.22 1.18 5.31
N TYR A 41 -13.29 0.54 4.85
CA TYR A 41 -13.39 0.01 3.50
C TYR A 41 -14.68 0.52 2.84
N GLN A 42 -14.55 1.16 1.67
CA GLN A 42 -15.68 1.73 0.93
C GLN A 42 -15.67 1.24 -0.52
N ILE A 43 -16.80 0.73 -0.99
CA ILE A 43 -16.98 0.25 -2.36
C ILE A 43 -17.77 1.23 -3.21
N LYS A 44 -17.72 1.04 -4.54
CA LYS A 44 -18.53 1.76 -5.53
C LYS A 44 -18.36 3.28 -5.52
N GLN A 45 -17.20 3.76 -5.07
CA GLN A 45 -16.85 5.18 -5.16
C GLN A 45 -16.51 5.52 -6.62
N ARG A 46 -16.88 6.73 -7.05
CA ARG A 46 -16.49 7.29 -8.35
C ARG A 46 -15.39 8.31 -8.11
N TYR A 47 -14.22 8.06 -8.68
CA TYR A 47 -13.06 8.96 -8.58
C TYR A 47 -12.75 9.52 -9.96
N ASP A 48 -12.36 10.80 -10.00
CA ASP A 48 -11.82 11.44 -11.19
C ASP A 48 -10.37 10.95 -11.43
N ASP A 49 -9.94 10.90 -12.69
CA ASP A 49 -8.59 10.47 -13.06
C ASP A 49 -7.49 11.33 -12.40
N ALA A 50 -7.80 12.59 -12.08
CA ALA A 50 -6.91 13.48 -11.34
C ALA A 50 -6.52 12.94 -9.96
N VAL A 51 -7.33 12.06 -9.34
CA VAL A 51 -7.01 11.43 -8.05
C VAL A 51 -5.79 10.50 -8.17
N PHE A 52 -5.57 9.92 -9.34
CA PHE A 52 -4.47 8.98 -9.60
C PHE A 52 -3.26 9.65 -10.27
N THR A 53 -3.32 10.97 -10.45
CA THR A 53 -2.25 11.74 -11.10
C THR A 53 -1.58 12.66 -10.08
N PHE A 54 -0.26 12.54 -9.94
CA PHE A 54 0.50 13.48 -9.12
C PHE A 54 0.43 14.89 -9.71
N ASN A 55 -0.15 15.84 -8.95
CA ASN A 55 -0.25 17.23 -9.36
C ASN A 55 0.85 18.09 -8.73
N LYS A 56 1.95 18.30 -9.45
CA LYS A 56 3.08 19.14 -9.01
C LYS A 56 2.67 20.53 -8.50
N LYS A 57 1.60 21.13 -9.05
CA LYS A 57 1.16 22.49 -8.65
C LYS A 57 0.74 22.57 -7.18
N GLN A 58 0.39 21.46 -6.55
CA GLN A 58 0.05 21.38 -5.12
C GLN A 58 1.28 21.37 -4.22
N TYR A 59 2.48 21.17 -4.79
CA TYR A 59 3.74 21.01 -4.08
C TYR A 59 4.81 21.94 -4.71
N PRO A 60 4.72 23.26 -4.50
CA PRO A 60 5.55 24.23 -5.21
C PRO A 60 7.04 24.12 -4.89
N ASP A 61 7.39 23.71 -3.67
CA ASP A 61 8.76 23.74 -3.15
C ASP A 61 9.44 22.35 -3.13
N ILE A 62 8.93 21.38 -3.90
CA ILE A 62 9.53 20.05 -3.97
C ILE A 62 10.48 19.89 -5.15
N GLU A 63 11.56 19.15 -4.91
CA GLU A 63 12.38 18.59 -5.97
C GLU A 63 11.68 17.35 -6.55
N ILE A 64 11.66 17.23 -7.88
CA ILE A 64 11.21 16.03 -8.57
C ILE A 64 12.44 15.35 -9.14
N ILE A 65 12.76 14.18 -8.62
CA ILE A 65 13.82 13.32 -9.14
C ILE A 65 13.15 12.25 -10.01
N ASP A 66 13.27 12.38 -11.33
CA ASP A 66 12.76 11.38 -12.28
C ASP A 66 13.85 10.33 -12.53
N LEU A 67 13.50 9.05 -12.32
CA LEU A 67 14.40 7.90 -12.43
C LEU A 67 13.92 6.87 -13.46
N ARG A 68 12.95 7.25 -14.31
CA ARG A 68 12.32 6.36 -15.29
C ARG A 68 13.13 6.16 -16.55
#